data_AF-A0A520TDF9-F1
#
_entry.id   AF-A0A520TDF9-F1
#
_cell.length_a   1.000
_cell.length_b   1.000
_cell.length_c   1.000
_cell.angle_alpha   90.00
_cell.angle_beta   90.00
_cell.angle_gamma   90.00
#
_symmetry.space_group_name_H-M   'P 1'
#
loop_
_entity.id
_entity.type
_entity.pdbx_description
1 polymer ?
#
loop_
_entity_poly.entity_id
_entity_poly.type
_entity_poly.pdbx_seq_one_letter_code
_entity_poly.pdbx_strand_id
1 'polypeptide(L)'
;MKYAHEIRRPEVPACAKSVISLHFDGKIFKIQTATGVLKTYPAVSGKPVDSKFDYSVERQKVSNQGPIPEGSYWISPADIWENNAIKSLLVSSRSAWGDYRITIRVSPGTQTHARGGFFIHGGDIPGSAGCIDLTSSMNQFIKDLKSLLGKSVNCHVPLTVEYSDAE
;
A
#
# COMPACT_ATOMS: atom_id res chain seq x y z
N MET A 1 -9.34 20.67 1.11
CA MET A 1 -9.03 19.71 0.02
C MET A 1 -9.74 18.39 0.31
N LYS A 2 -10.22 17.67 -0.71
CA LYS A 2 -11.08 16.46 -0.59
C LYS A 2 -10.51 15.37 0.34
N TYR A 3 -9.18 15.20 0.38
CA TYR A 3 -8.49 14.14 1.15
C TYR A 3 -7.71 14.65 2.37
N ALA A 4 -7.93 15.90 2.80
CA ALA A 4 -7.17 16.47 3.92
C ALA A 4 -7.29 15.67 5.23
N HIS A 5 -8.41 14.96 5.43
CA HIS A 5 -8.66 14.11 6.60
C HIS A 5 -7.83 12.81 6.60
N GLU A 6 -7.22 12.43 5.47
CA GLU A 6 -6.36 11.24 5.38
C GLU A 6 -4.94 11.50 5.89
N ILE A 7 -4.55 12.79 5.99
CA ILE A 7 -3.26 13.19 6.56
C ILE A 7 -3.36 13.09 8.07
N ARG A 8 -2.67 12.12 8.65
CA ARG A 8 -2.70 11.88 10.09
C ARG A 8 -1.34 11.42 10.58
N ARG A 9 -0.86 12.04 11.66
CA ARG A 9 0.23 11.45 12.45
C ARG A 9 -0.32 10.13 13.02
N PRO A 10 0.42 9.02 12.96
CA PRO A 10 -0.01 7.83 13.67
C PRO A 10 -0.26 8.21 15.12
N GLU A 11 -1.48 7.99 15.62
CA GLU A 11 -1.71 8.02 17.06
C GLU A 11 -0.87 6.89 17.61
N VAL A 12 0.22 7.25 18.29
CA VAL A 12 1.18 6.31 18.85
C VAL A 12 0.37 5.42 19.79
N PRO A 13 0.08 4.16 19.43
CA PRO A 13 -0.39 3.23 20.43
C PRO A 13 0.77 3.11 21.43
N ALA A 14 0.52 2.65 22.65
CA ALA A 14 1.59 2.47 23.64
C ALA A 14 2.78 1.59 23.17
N CYS A 15 2.69 0.96 21.98
CA CYS A 15 3.86 0.42 21.30
C CYS A 15 4.60 1.49 20.48
N ALA A 16 5.86 1.73 20.87
CA ALA A 16 6.84 2.36 20.00
C ALA A 16 6.81 1.68 18.61
N LYS A 17 6.93 2.49 17.55
CA LYS A 17 7.10 2.15 16.12
C LYS A 17 7.38 0.65 15.85
N SER A 18 6.62 0.04 14.94
CA SER A 18 6.81 -1.37 14.55
C SER A 18 8.28 -1.71 14.29
N VAL A 19 8.68 -2.93 14.68
CA VAL A 19 10.03 -3.48 14.44
C VAL A 19 10.33 -3.70 12.96
N ILE A 20 9.29 -3.68 12.12
CA ILE A 20 9.38 -3.76 10.66
C ILE A 20 8.86 -2.47 10.01
N SER A 21 9.34 -2.21 8.79
CA SER A 21 8.83 -1.19 7.87
C SER A 21 8.56 -1.81 6.50
N LEU A 22 7.80 -1.08 5.69
CA LEU A 22 7.45 -1.43 4.32
C LEU A 22 8.14 -0.48 3.36
N HIS A 23 8.51 -1.00 2.20
CA HIS A 23 9.09 -0.21 1.11
C HIS A 23 8.51 -0.64 -0.22
N PHE A 24 8.15 0.32 -1.06
CA PHE A 24 7.70 0.07 -2.42
C PHE A 24 8.52 0.88 -3.41
N ASP A 25 9.13 0.18 -4.38
CA ASP A 25 10.01 0.79 -5.38
C ASP A 25 9.42 0.88 -6.80
N GLY A 26 8.11 0.65 -6.95
CA GLY A 26 7.46 0.61 -8.26
C GLY A 26 7.44 -0.78 -8.89
N LYS A 27 8.25 -1.72 -8.41
CA LYS A 27 8.25 -3.12 -8.91
C LYS A 27 8.17 -4.14 -7.79
N ILE A 28 8.80 -3.84 -6.66
CA ILE A 28 8.94 -4.71 -5.51
C ILE A 28 8.40 -4.02 -4.27
N PHE A 29 7.51 -4.73 -3.58
CA PHE A 29 7.05 -4.40 -2.24
C PHE A 29 7.82 -5.24 -1.22
N LYS A 30 8.42 -4.61 -0.21
CA LYS A 30 9.34 -5.24 0.74
C LYS A 30 8.81 -5.10 2.17
N ILE A 31 8.97 -6.15 2.97
CA ILE A 31 8.98 -6.05 4.44
C ILE A 31 10.43 -6.09 4.89
N GLN A 32 10.86 -5.13 5.71
CA GLN A 32 12.25 -5.00 6.14
C GLN A 32 12.37 -4.54 7.58
N THR A 33 13.56 -4.72 8.15
CA THR A 33 13.99 -4.12 9.44
C THR A 33 15.09 -3.09 9.16
N ALA A 34 15.62 -2.46 10.21
CA ALA A 34 16.82 -1.62 10.09
C ALA A 34 18.06 -2.38 9.57
N THR A 35 18.06 -3.72 9.63
CA THR A 35 19.22 -4.56 9.30
C THR A 35 19.10 -5.29 7.97
N GLY A 36 17.95 -5.27 7.31
CA GLY A 36 17.78 -5.91 6.00
C GLY A 36 16.34 -6.26 5.62
N VAL A 37 16.21 -6.76 4.39
CA VAL A 37 14.93 -7.19 3.81
C VAL A 37 14.57 -8.59 4.31
N LEU A 38 13.32 -8.74 4.78
CA LEU A 38 12.78 -10.01 5.28
C LEU A 38 11.95 -10.74 4.22
N LYS A 39 11.15 -10.00 3.45
CA LYS A 39 10.23 -10.51 2.42
C LYS A 39 10.11 -9.54 1.26
N THR A 40 9.83 -10.07 0.07
CA THR A 40 9.62 -9.30 -1.17
C THR A 40 8.43 -9.85 -1.94
N TYR A 41 7.68 -8.96 -2.58
CA TYR A 41 6.53 -9.29 -3.41
C TYR A 41 6.58 -8.45 -4.69
N PRO A 42 6.26 -9.02 -5.86
CA PRO A 42 5.99 -8.20 -7.04
C PRO A 42 4.78 -7.30 -6.77
N ALA A 43 4.90 -6.02 -7.13
CA ALA A 43 3.84 -5.05 -6.95
C ALA A 43 3.93 -3.95 -7.99
N VAL A 44 2.78 -3.34 -8.29
CA VAL A 44 2.70 -2.21 -9.23
C VAL A 44 1.78 -1.12 -8.67
N SER A 45 1.88 0.08 -9.23
CA SER A 45 0.95 1.17 -8.93
C SER A 45 0.64 2.00 -10.16
N GLY A 46 -0.56 2.57 -10.22
CA GLY A 46 -1.01 3.31 -11.38
C GLY A 46 -1.59 2.41 -12.46
N LYS A 47 -2.17 3.03 -13.48
CA LYS A 47 -2.63 2.36 -14.70
C LYS A 47 -1.49 2.40 -15.72
N PRO A 48 -1.17 1.26 -16.35
CA PRO A 48 -0.13 1.23 -17.37
C PRO A 48 -0.55 2.08 -18.58
N VAL A 49 0.45 2.68 -19.24
CA VAL A 49 0.35 3.32 -20.54
C VAL A 49 1.18 2.47 -21.50
N ASP A 50 0.58 1.99 -22.59
CA ASP A 50 1.22 1.08 -23.54
C ASP A 50 1.91 -0.13 -22.87
N SER A 51 1.19 -0.75 -21.93
CA SER A 51 1.64 -1.89 -21.12
C SER A 51 2.84 -1.62 -20.19
N LYS A 52 3.22 -0.35 -19.98
CA LYS A 52 4.29 0.07 -19.07
C LYS A 52 3.76 0.92 -17.93
N PHE A 53 4.29 0.73 -16.74
CA PHE A 53 4.01 1.60 -15.61
C PHE A 53 4.94 2.80 -15.63
N ASP A 54 4.37 4.00 -15.50
CA ASP A 54 5.09 5.27 -15.49
C ASP A 54 5.06 5.83 -14.06
N TYR A 55 6.24 5.96 -13.47
CA TYR A 55 6.44 6.42 -12.09
C TYR A 55 6.94 7.86 -12.00
N SER A 56 6.98 8.58 -13.12
CA SER A 56 7.37 9.98 -13.16
C SER A 56 6.52 10.85 -12.24
N VAL A 57 7.13 11.92 -11.73
CA VAL A 57 6.44 12.91 -10.88
C VAL A 57 5.20 13.50 -11.59
N GLU A 58 5.26 13.70 -12.91
CA GLU A 58 4.09 14.17 -13.67
C GLU A 58 2.98 13.12 -13.68
N ARG A 59 3.31 11.84 -13.85
CA ARG A 59 2.31 10.77 -13.78
C ARG A 59 1.71 10.63 -12.40
N GLN A 60 2.48 10.82 -11.33
CA GLN A 60 1.99 10.83 -9.94
C GLN A 60 0.92 11.91 -9.69
N LYS A 61 0.90 13.01 -10.45
CA LYS A 61 -0.14 14.06 -10.35
C LYS A 61 -1.47 13.68 -11.02
N VAL A 62 -1.48 12.68 -11.91
CA VAL A 62 -2.67 12.36 -12.71
C VAL A 62 -3.72 11.61 -11.87
N SER A 63 -4.84 12.27 -11.60
CA SER A 63 -5.95 11.67 -10.85
C SER A 63 -6.52 10.44 -11.57
N ASN A 64 -6.94 9.44 -10.77
CA ASN A 64 -7.58 8.19 -11.23
C ASN A 64 -6.73 7.30 -12.18
N GLN A 65 -5.45 7.61 -12.37
CA GLN A 65 -4.57 6.91 -13.31
C GLN A 65 -3.14 6.78 -12.80
N GLY A 66 -2.60 7.82 -12.15
CA GLY A 66 -1.20 7.83 -11.72
C GLY A 66 -0.91 6.81 -10.62
N PRO A 67 0.35 6.42 -10.44
CA PRO A 67 0.78 5.63 -9.28
C PRO A 67 0.58 6.40 -7.98
N ILE A 68 0.70 5.71 -6.85
CA ILE A 68 0.76 6.37 -5.54
C ILE A 68 1.92 7.39 -5.57
N PRO A 69 1.72 8.64 -5.11
CA PRO A 69 2.83 9.60 -5.06
C PRO A 69 3.93 9.14 -4.11
N GLU A 70 5.18 9.46 -4.42
CA GLU A 70 6.31 9.18 -3.53
C GLU A 70 6.16 9.86 -2.17
N GLY A 71 6.74 9.25 -1.16
CA GLY A 71 6.82 9.83 0.17
C GLY A 71 6.52 8.85 1.29
N SER A 72 6.15 9.43 2.43
CA SER A 72 5.97 8.72 3.68
C SER A 72 4.51 8.41 3.96
N TYR A 73 4.24 7.16 4.28
CA TYR A 73 2.92 6.64 4.59
C TYR A 73 3.00 5.68 5.78
N TRP A 74 1.87 5.15 6.17
CA TRP A 74 1.80 4.07 7.14
C TRP A 74 0.52 3.27 6.96
N ILE A 75 0.54 2.05 7.49
CA ILE A 75 -0.63 1.19 7.57
C ILE A 75 -0.90 0.79 9.02
N SER A 76 -2.13 0.42 9.32
CA SER A 76 -2.50 -0.24 10.57
C SER A 76 -2.97 -1.66 10.28
N PRO A 77 -2.42 -2.71 10.91
CA PRO A 77 -2.94 -4.07 10.77
C PRO A 77 -4.41 -4.20 11.20
N ALA A 78 -4.91 -3.30 12.05
CA ALA A 78 -6.32 -3.22 12.40
C ALA A 78 -7.21 -2.74 11.24
N ASP A 79 -6.64 -2.07 10.24
CA ASP A 79 -7.33 -1.62 9.01
C ASP A 79 -7.33 -2.71 7.91
N ILE A 80 -6.87 -3.93 8.20
CA ILE A 80 -6.98 -5.07 7.26
C ILE A 80 -8.46 -5.38 7.08
N TRP A 81 -8.91 -5.28 5.84
CA TRP A 81 -10.24 -5.68 5.43
C TRP A 81 -10.19 -6.99 4.66
N GLU A 82 -11.03 -7.94 5.05
CA GLU A 82 -11.16 -9.25 4.41
C GLU A 82 -12.44 -9.32 3.54
N ASN A 83 -12.25 -9.80 2.31
CA ASN A 83 -13.26 -9.99 1.30
C ASN A 83 -13.93 -11.37 1.43
N ASN A 84 -14.91 -11.45 2.32
CA ASN A 84 -15.75 -12.65 2.43
C ASN A 84 -16.68 -12.79 1.22
N ALA A 85 -17.28 -13.98 1.05
CA ALA A 85 -18.08 -14.32 -0.14
C ALA A 85 -19.22 -13.31 -0.41
N ILE A 86 -19.87 -12.78 0.63
CA ILE A 86 -20.96 -11.80 0.51
C ILE A 86 -20.44 -10.46 0.00
N LYS A 87 -19.33 -9.96 0.57
CA LYS A 87 -18.69 -8.71 0.13
C LYS A 87 -18.18 -8.82 -1.30
N SER A 88 -17.67 -10.00 -1.70
CA SER A 88 -17.19 -10.25 -3.05
C SER A 88 -18.29 -10.17 -4.10
N LEU A 89 -19.52 -10.57 -3.75
CA LEU A 89 -20.65 -10.57 -4.66
C LEU A 89 -21.34 -9.20 -4.76
N LEU A 90 -21.35 -8.43 -3.66
CA LEU A 90 -22.19 -7.23 -3.55
C LEU A 90 -21.44 -5.90 -3.57
N VAL A 91 -20.14 -5.89 -3.26
CA VAL A 91 -19.40 -4.64 -2.97
C VAL A 91 -18.10 -4.54 -3.75
N SER A 92 -17.30 -5.61 -3.81
CA SER A 92 -15.95 -5.56 -4.37
C SER A 92 -15.53 -6.92 -4.89
N SER A 93 -15.53 -7.09 -6.21
CA SER A 93 -15.12 -8.36 -6.83
C SER A 93 -13.72 -8.75 -6.38
N ARG A 94 -13.53 -10.04 -6.05
CA ARG A 94 -12.20 -10.60 -5.75
C ARG A 94 -11.22 -10.39 -6.90
N SER A 95 -11.69 -10.38 -8.15
CA SER A 95 -10.84 -10.10 -9.29
C SER A 95 -10.21 -8.70 -9.27
N ALA A 96 -10.89 -7.71 -8.67
CA ALA A 96 -10.39 -6.33 -8.61
C ALA A 96 -9.67 -6.00 -7.28
N TRP A 97 -10.03 -6.66 -6.19
CA TRP A 97 -9.57 -6.30 -4.84
C TRP A 97 -8.87 -7.42 -4.07
N GLY A 98 -8.90 -8.65 -4.60
CA GLY A 98 -8.40 -9.84 -3.92
C GLY A 98 -9.21 -10.22 -2.69
N ASP A 99 -8.61 -11.09 -1.86
CA ASP A 99 -9.19 -11.52 -0.59
C ASP A 99 -8.94 -10.51 0.54
N TYR A 100 -7.96 -9.63 0.37
CA TYR A 100 -7.60 -8.63 1.39
C TYR A 100 -7.26 -7.28 0.77
N ARG A 101 -7.57 -6.22 1.50
CA ARG A 101 -7.00 -4.88 1.29
C ARG A 101 -6.66 -4.23 2.61
N ILE A 102 -5.74 -3.28 2.60
CA ILE A 102 -5.38 -2.48 3.77
C ILE A 102 -5.27 -1.01 3.37
N THR A 103 -5.83 -0.14 4.20
CA THR A 103 -5.79 1.31 3.99
C THR A 103 -4.39 1.84 4.18
N ILE A 104 -3.90 2.63 3.22
CA ILE A 104 -2.67 3.40 3.35
C ILE A 104 -3.05 4.79 3.85
N ARG A 105 -2.42 5.23 4.94
CA ARG A 105 -2.63 6.54 5.55
C ARG A 105 -1.46 7.45 5.25
N VAL A 106 -1.74 8.73 5.04
CA VAL A 106 -0.76 9.71 4.59
C VAL A 106 -0.06 10.29 5.82
N SER A 107 1.28 10.19 5.86
CA SER A 107 2.06 10.87 6.89
C SER A 107 2.13 12.38 6.61
N PRO A 108 2.21 13.23 7.64
CA PRO A 108 2.43 14.67 7.41
C PRO A 108 3.71 14.93 6.62
N GLY A 109 3.65 15.89 5.70
CA GLY A 109 4.76 16.25 4.83
C GLY A 109 4.78 15.52 3.48
N THR A 110 3.99 14.45 3.32
CA THR A 110 3.85 13.76 2.03
C THR A 110 3.00 14.56 1.05
N GLN A 111 3.55 14.81 -0.14
CA GLN A 111 2.86 15.53 -1.21
C GLN A 111 2.01 14.55 -2.03
N THR A 112 0.70 14.59 -1.85
CA THR A 112 -0.20 13.68 -2.57
C THR A 112 -0.84 14.30 -3.81
N HIS A 113 -0.52 15.56 -4.15
CA HIS A 113 -1.11 16.27 -5.29
C HIS A 113 -2.65 16.29 -5.27
N ALA A 114 -3.23 16.48 -4.08
CA ALA A 114 -4.67 16.41 -3.82
C ALA A 114 -5.33 15.06 -4.17
N ARG A 115 -4.55 13.97 -4.17
CA ARG A 115 -5.02 12.59 -4.28
C ARG A 115 -5.05 11.91 -2.90
N GLY A 116 -5.74 10.79 -2.83
CA GLY A 116 -5.97 10.00 -1.61
C GLY A 116 -6.79 8.75 -1.91
N GLY A 117 -7.26 8.09 -0.85
CA GLY A 117 -7.99 6.83 -0.94
C GLY A 117 -7.11 5.66 -1.38
N PHE A 118 -5.87 5.62 -0.88
CA PHE A 118 -4.87 4.62 -1.28
C PHE A 118 -4.99 3.35 -0.45
N PHE A 119 -4.76 2.20 -1.10
CA PHE A 119 -4.79 0.88 -0.47
C PHE A 119 -3.59 0.05 -0.92
N ILE A 120 -3.24 -0.96 -0.13
CA ILE A 120 -2.53 -2.13 -0.62
C ILE A 120 -3.61 -3.21 -0.83
N HIS A 121 -3.67 -3.81 -2.01
CA HIS A 121 -4.67 -4.83 -2.31
C HIS A 121 -4.12 -5.91 -3.24
N GLY A 122 -4.89 -6.96 -3.43
CA GLY A 122 -4.65 -7.97 -4.45
C GLY A 122 -5.67 -7.88 -5.58
N GLY A 123 -5.78 -8.96 -6.33
CA GLY A 123 -6.65 -9.05 -7.51
C GLY A 123 -5.94 -9.78 -8.64
N ASP A 124 -6.64 -9.93 -9.75
CA ASP A 124 -6.15 -10.68 -10.90
C ASP A 124 -5.45 -9.77 -11.92
N ILE A 125 -5.82 -8.49 -11.95
CA ILE A 125 -5.37 -7.54 -12.97
C ILE A 125 -4.42 -6.53 -12.32
N PRO A 126 -3.13 -6.49 -12.72
CA PRO A 126 -2.16 -5.57 -12.16
C PRO A 126 -2.49 -4.12 -12.53
N GLY A 127 -2.50 -3.26 -11.52
CA GLY A 127 -2.57 -1.80 -11.68
C GLY A 127 -3.85 -1.20 -11.12
N SER A 128 -3.76 0.06 -10.73
CA SER A 128 -4.83 0.72 -9.97
C SER A 128 -4.75 2.25 -10.09
N ALA A 129 -5.74 2.96 -9.56
CA ALA A 129 -5.78 4.42 -9.56
C ALA A 129 -4.87 5.06 -8.48
N GLY A 130 -3.69 4.47 -8.24
CA GLY A 130 -2.72 4.89 -7.22
C GLY A 130 -2.71 4.06 -5.95
N CYS A 131 -3.25 2.84 -5.97
CA CYS A 131 -3.03 1.86 -4.92
C CYS A 131 -1.73 1.07 -5.20
N ILE A 132 -1.23 0.33 -4.21
CA ILE A 132 -0.15 -0.64 -4.39
C ILE A 132 -0.81 -2.01 -4.59
N ASP A 133 -0.69 -2.55 -5.79
CA ASP A 133 -1.33 -3.80 -6.19
C ASP A 133 -0.32 -4.95 -6.14
N LEU A 134 -0.55 -5.89 -5.23
CA LEU A 134 0.25 -7.09 -5.04
C LEU A 134 -0.31 -8.29 -5.81
N THR A 135 -1.43 -8.12 -6.51
CA THR A 135 -2.14 -9.17 -7.25
C THR A 135 -2.32 -10.44 -6.41
N SER A 136 -1.78 -11.58 -6.85
CA SER A 136 -1.84 -12.87 -6.15
C SER A 136 -0.95 -12.93 -4.91
N SER A 137 0.00 -12.01 -4.74
CA SER A 137 0.91 -11.97 -3.59
C SER A 137 0.26 -11.41 -2.31
N MET A 138 -0.93 -10.81 -2.42
CA MET A 138 -1.58 -10.11 -1.30
C MET A 138 -1.83 -11.04 -0.10
N ASN A 139 -2.29 -12.28 -0.34
CA ASN A 139 -2.59 -13.23 0.74
C ASN A 139 -1.32 -13.63 1.49
N GLN A 140 -0.24 -13.87 0.75
CA GLN A 140 1.05 -14.22 1.33
C GLN A 140 1.64 -13.04 2.12
N PHE A 141 1.51 -11.82 1.59
CA PHE A 141 1.88 -10.60 2.31
C PHE A 141 1.12 -10.48 3.64
N ILE A 142 -0.20 -10.66 3.68
CA ILE A 142 -0.97 -10.58 4.92
C ILE A 142 -0.52 -11.65 5.94
N LYS A 143 -0.24 -12.86 5.48
CA LYS A 143 0.27 -13.94 6.34
C LYS A 143 1.62 -13.58 6.95
N ASP A 144 2.56 -13.11 6.13
CA ASP A 144 3.90 -12.71 6.58
C ASP A 144 3.85 -11.49 7.50
N LEU A 145 3.03 -10.47 7.17
CA LEU A 145 2.83 -9.29 8.00
C LEU A 145 2.34 -9.66 9.40
N LYS A 146 1.29 -10.50 9.49
CA LYS A 146 0.75 -10.96 10.78
C LYS A 146 1.79 -11.77 11.57
N SER A 147 2.52 -12.65 10.90
CA SER A 147 3.57 -13.48 11.51
C SER A 147 4.69 -12.63 12.10
N LEU A 148 5.20 -11.66 11.33
CA LEU A 148 6.31 -10.80 11.73
C LEU A 148 5.93 -9.79 12.82
N LEU A 149 4.68 -9.31 12.84
CA LEU A 149 4.21 -8.43 13.91
C LEU A 149 3.99 -9.17 15.23
N GLY A 150 3.65 -10.46 15.20
CA GLY A 150 3.44 -11.25 16.42
C GLY A 150 2.43 -10.61 17.36
N LYS A 151 2.87 -10.17 18.54
CA LYS A 151 2.01 -9.46 19.53
C LYS A 151 1.87 -7.95 19.26
N SER A 152 2.63 -7.39 18.33
CA SER A 152 2.66 -5.96 17.96
C SER A 152 1.61 -5.59 16.91
N VAL A 153 0.49 -6.33 16.84
CA VAL A 153 -0.57 -6.14 15.82
C VAL A 153 -1.21 -4.75 15.87
N ASN A 154 -1.16 -4.10 17.04
CA ASN A 154 -1.73 -2.78 17.24
C ASN A 154 -0.81 -1.64 16.80
N CYS A 155 0.41 -1.93 16.35
CA CYS A 155 1.39 -0.92 15.97
C CYS A 155 1.23 -0.53 14.51
N HIS A 156 1.31 0.76 14.23
CA HIS A 156 1.39 1.23 12.85
C HIS A 156 2.72 0.77 12.23
N VAL A 157 2.65 0.39 10.97
CA VAL A 157 3.82 -0.03 10.18
C VAL A 157 4.15 1.10 9.20
N PRO A 158 5.32 1.74 9.30
CA PRO A 158 5.75 2.75 8.35
C PRO A 158 5.85 2.17 6.93
N LEU A 159 5.46 2.96 5.94
CA LEU A 159 5.58 2.64 4.52
C LEU A 159 6.30 3.78 3.81
N THR A 160 7.37 3.47 3.10
CA THR A 160 8.05 4.40 2.19
C THR A 160 7.75 4.01 0.75
N VAL A 161 7.40 5.00 -0.08
CA VAL A 161 7.28 4.87 -1.53
C VAL A 161 8.37 5.73 -2.17
N GLU A 162 9.23 5.11 -2.97
CA GLU A 162 10.37 5.75 -3.63
C GLU A 162 10.68 5.04 -4.95
N TYR A 163 10.70 5.76 -6.07
CA TYR A 163 10.82 5.19 -7.41
C TYR A 163 12.21 5.36 -8.02
N SER A 164 13.24 5.62 -7.21
CA SER A 164 14.62 5.82 -7.68
C SER A 164 15.16 4.66 -8.52
N ASP A 165 14.63 3.45 -8.31
CA ASP A 165 15.09 2.21 -8.94
C ASP A 165 14.12 1.70 -10.03
N ALA A 166 13.10 2.49 -10.38
CA ALA A 166 12.05 2.11 -11.32
C ALA A 166 12.41 2.47 -12.78
N GLU A 167 13.43 1.82 -13.35
CA GLU A 167 13.76 1.92 -14.80
C GLU A 167 12.90 1.05 -15.72
#